data_AF-A0A9E5NN92-F1
#
_entry.id   AF-A0A9E5NN92-F1
#
_cell.length_a   1.000
_cell.length_b   1.000
_cell.length_c   1.000
_cell.angle_alpha   90.00
_cell.angle_beta   90.00
_cell.angle_gamma   90.00
#
_symmetry.space_group_name_H-M   'P 1'
#
loop_
_entity.id
_entity.type
_entity.pdbx_description
1 polymer ?
#
loop_
_entity_poly.entity_id
_entity_poly.type
_entity_poly.pdbx_seq_one_letter_code
_entity_poly.pdbx_strand_id
1 'polypeptide(L)' 'LKNRDDAQAIVDALEEAIYWVDKVKEERKPRYPWPPFTTSTLQQAASRTLGFSPPLAMRLAQQLYEGISLGEEGTV' A
#
# COMPACT_ATOMS: atom_id res chain seq x y z
N LEU A 1 -23.06 6.58 13.83
CA LEU A 1 -23.21 5.22 14.37
C LEU A 1 -22.52 5.20 15.73
N LYS A 2 -23.29 5.12 16.82
CA LYS A 2 -22.73 5.25 18.18
C LYS A 2 -22.56 3.90 18.87
N ASN A 3 -23.31 2.89 18.44
CA ASN A 3 -23.22 1.53 18.95
C ASN A 3 -23.46 0.51 17.81
N ARG A 4 -23.33 -0.77 18.15
CA ARG A 4 -23.52 -1.88 17.22
C ARG A 4 -24.97 -1.97 16.73
N ASP A 5 -25.94 -1.71 17.60
CA ASP A 5 -27.36 -1.88 17.31
C ASP A 5 -27.85 -0.83 16.29
N ASP A 6 -27.39 0.41 16.42
CA ASP A 6 -27.61 1.50 15.45
C ASP A 6 -27.06 1.11 14.07
N ALA A 7 -25.91 0.44 14.01
CA ALA A 7 -25.30 0.03 12.76
C ALA A 7 -26.06 -1.14 12.14
N GLN A 8 -26.50 -2.10 12.97
CA GLN A 8 -27.28 -3.25 12.52
C GLN A 8 -28.62 -2.82 11.93
N ALA A 9 -29.33 -1.89 12.58
CA ALA A 9 -30.61 -1.38 12.08
C ALA A 9 -30.49 -0.74 10.68
N ILE A 10 -29.36 -0.08 10.38
CA ILE A 10 -29.12 0.48 9.04
C ILE A 10 -28.80 -0.64 8.03
N VAL A 11 -28.04 -1.66 8.42
CA VAL A 11 -27.75 -2.81 7.54
C VAL A 11 -29.04 -3.52 7.16
N ASP A 12 -29.88 -3.84 8.14
CA ASP A 12 -31.15 -4.54 7.91
C ASP A 12 -32.06 -3.73 6.95
N ALA A 13 -32.11 -2.41 7.13
CA ALA A 13 -32.86 -1.52 6.23
C ALA A 13 -32.28 -1.44 4.80
N LEU A 14 -30.95 -1.57 4.66
CA LEU A 14 -30.28 -1.58 3.35
C LEU A 14 -30.43 -2.93 2.64
N GLU A 15 -30.60 -4.04 3.36
CA GLU A 15 -30.83 -5.37 2.77
C GLU A 15 -32.18 -5.45 2.03
N GLU A 16 -33.20 -4.75 2.54
CA GLU A 16 -34.54 -4.70 1.92
C GLU A 16 -34.70 -3.62 0.84
N ALA A 17 -33.69 -2.76 0.66
CA ALA A 17 -33.77 -1.65 -0.27
C ALA A 17 -33.66 -2.08 -1.74
N ILE A 18 -34.40 -1.40 -2.62
CA ILE A 18 -34.27 -1.56 -4.07
C ILE A 18 -33.23 -0.57 -4.59
N TYR A 19 -32.24 -1.06 -5.32
CA TYR A 19 -31.15 -0.26 -5.86
C TYR A 19 -31.28 -0.09 -7.37
N TRP A 20 -30.95 1.10 -7.87
CA TRP A 20 -30.80 1.39 -9.29
C TRP A 20 -29.57 2.26 -9.51
N VAL A 21 -29.04 2.24 -10.74
CA VAL A 21 -27.92 3.11 -11.11
C VAL A 21 -28.44 4.52 -11.30
N ASP A 22 -28.06 5.43 -10.40
CA ASP A 22 -28.37 6.86 -10.53
C ASP A 22 -27.54 7.53 -11.63
N LYS A 23 -26.23 7.25 -11.67
CA LYS A 23 -25.31 7.88 -12.61
C LYS A 23 -24.08 7.02 -12.91
N VAL A 24 -23.68 7.01 -14.18
CA VAL A 24 -22.38 6.47 -14.63
C VAL A 24 -21.50 7.63 -15.08
N LYS A 25 -20.24 7.64 -14.63
CA LYS A 25 -19.25 8.67 -14.99
C LYS A 25 -17.98 7.99 -15.47
N GLU A 26 -17.57 8.32 -16.70
CA GLU A 26 -16.31 7.85 -17.28
C GLU A 26 -15.32 9.00 -17.36
N GLU A 27 -14.17 8.84 -16.72
CA GLU A 27 -13.11 9.85 -16.70
C GLU A 27 -11.74 9.17 -16.77
N ARG A 28 -10.84 9.73 -17.58
CA ARG A 28 -9.43 9.37 -17.56
C ARG A 28 -8.74 10.05 -16.38
N LYS A 29 -8.37 9.27 -15.37
CA LYS A 29 -7.54 9.74 -14.25
C LYS A 29 -6.07 9.45 -14.53
N PRO A 30 -5.20 10.47 -14.66
CA PRO A 30 -3.77 10.23 -14.80
C PRO A 30 -3.23 9.59 -13.51
N ARG A 31 -2.37 8.59 -13.66
CA ARG A 31 -1.68 7.94 -12.55
C ARG A 31 -0.20 8.23 -12.65
N TYR A 32 0.28 9.12 -11.78
CA TYR A 32 1.68 9.49 -11.73
C TYR A 32 2.50 8.43 -10.99
N PRO A 33 3.80 8.29 -11.33
CA PRO A 33 4.70 7.45 -10.55
C PRO A 33 4.80 7.97 -9.11
N TRP A 34 5.07 7.05 -8.19
CA TRP A 34 5.37 7.42 -6.81
C TRP A 34 6.68 8.22 -6.76
N PRO A 35 6.82 9.14 -5.79
CA PRO A 35 8.09 9.81 -5.57
C PRO A 35 9.19 8.79 -5.23
N PRO A 36 10.47 9.16 -5.40
CA PRO A 36 11.60 8.34 -4.93
C PRO A 36 11.45 8.01 -3.46
N PHE A 37 11.98 6.85 -3.06
CA PHE A 37 11.92 6.43 -1.67
C PHE A 37 12.74 7.36 -0.77
N THR A 38 12.12 7.79 0.32
CA THR A 38 12.78 8.19 1.56
C THR A 38 12.92 6.99 2.49
N THR A 39 13.69 7.11 3.57
CA THR A 39 13.87 6.05 4.57
C THR A 39 12.56 5.47 5.08
N SER A 40 11.59 6.32 5.46
CA SER A 40 10.30 5.85 6.00
C SER A 40 9.44 5.17 4.95
N THR A 41 9.43 5.69 3.71
CA THR A 41 8.64 5.09 2.61
C THR A 41 9.25 3.79 2.11
N LEU A 42 10.58 3.65 2.10
CA LEU A 42 11.27 2.40 1.80
C LEU A 42 10.92 1.32 2.84
N GLN A 43 11.02 1.64 4.13
CA GLN A 43 10.70 0.72 5.21
C GLN A 43 9.24 0.25 5.16
N GLN A 44 8.30 1.18 4.92
CA GLN A 44 6.88 0.85 4.76
C GLN A 44 6.63 -0.05 3.54
N ALA A 45 7.24 0.26 2.39
CA ALA A 45 7.12 -0.55 1.20
C ALA A 45 7.72 -1.95 1.38
N ALA A 46 8.90 -2.05 2.01
CA ALA A 46 9.57 -3.32 2.29
C ALA A 46 8.73 -4.20 3.25
N SER A 47 8.10 -3.60 4.26
CA SER A 47 7.18 -4.33 5.15
C SER A 47 5.93 -4.81 4.41
N ARG A 48 5.28 -3.93 3.63
CA ARG A 48 4.04 -4.24 2.93
C ARG A 48 4.22 -5.25 1.79
N THR A 49 5.32 -5.17 1.05
CA THR A 49 5.52 -5.96 -0.17
C THR A 49 6.39 -7.19 0.08
N LEU A 50 7.41 -7.09 0.93
CA LEU A 50 8.41 -8.14 1.14
C LEU A 50 8.35 -8.75 2.56
N GLY A 51 7.52 -8.20 3.46
CA GLY A 51 7.44 -8.67 4.84
C GLY A 51 8.68 -8.35 5.69
N PHE A 52 9.56 -7.45 5.24
CA PHE A 52 10.77 -7.13 5.97
C PHE A 52 10.48 -6.26 7.19
N SER A 53 11.12 -6.59 8.31
CA SER A 53 11.16 -5.70 9.47
C SER A 53 12.02 -4.46 9.15
N PRO A 54 11.78 -3.31 9.80
CA PRO A 54 12.57 -2.10 9.55
C PRO A 54 14.09 -2.29 9.69
N PRO A 55 14.61 -3.03 10.71
CA PRO A 55 16.05 -3.29 10.81
C PRO A 55 16.61 -4.09 9.64
N LEU A 56 15.89 -5.11 9.16
CA LEU A 56 16.31 -5.93 8.01
C LEU A 56 16.36 -5.09 6.73
N ALA A 57 15.30 -4.30 6.48
CA ALA A 57 15.24 -3.42 5.33
C ALA A 57 16.41 -2.42 5.29
N MET A 58 16.75 -1.82 6.44
CA MET A 58 17.86 -0.88 6.52
C MET A 58 19.22 -1.54 6.39
N ARG A 59 19.41 -2.73 6.96
CA ARG A 59 20.67 -3.47 6.79
C ARG A 59 20.92 -3.79 5.32
N LEU A 60 19.92 -4.29 4.61
CA LEU A 60 20.02 -4.59 3.18
C LEU A 60 20.26 -3.33 2.37
N ALA A 61 19.56 -2.24 2.68
CA ALA A 61 19.79 -0.94 2.04
C ALA A 61 21.24 -0.45 2.24
N GLN A 62 21.81 -0.62 3.43
CA GLN A 62 23.21 -0.26 3.70
C GLN A 62 24.18 -1.14 2.92
N GLN A 63 23.94 -2.45 2.84
CA GLN A 63 24.77 -3.37 2.05
C GLN A 63 24.76 -3.00 0.55
N LEU A 64 23.59 -2.62 0.02
CA LEU A 64 23.46 -2.14 -1.36
C LEU A 64 24.12 -0.76 -1.56
N TYR A 65 24.14 0.08 -0.53
CA TYR A 65 24.80 1.39 -0.60
C TYR A 65 26.33 1.28 -0.58
N GLU A 66 26.87 0.41 0.28
CA GLU A 66 28.31 0.18 0.42
C GLU A 66 28.88 -0.71 -0.70
N GLY A 67 28.00 -1.42 -1.40
CA GLY A 67 28.34 -2.28 -2.50
C GLY A 67 28.39 -3.75 -2.10
N ILE A 68 27.78 -4.61 -2.92
CA ILE A 68 27.89 -6.07 -2.80
C ILE A 68 28.78 -6.57 -3.94
N SER A 69 29.87 -7.25 -3.59
CA SER A 69 30.74 -7.88 -4.59
C SER A 69 30.00 -9.05 -5.25
N LEU A 70 29.80 -8.97 -6.57
CA LEU A 70 29.18 -10.01 -7.40
C LEU A 70 30.23 -10.87 -8.13
N GLY A 71 31.50 -10.83 -7.72
CA GLY A 71 32.56 -11.58 -8.37
C GLY A 71 32.94 -11.00 -9.73
N GLU A 72 32.84 -11.81 -10.80
CA GLU A 72 33.24 -11.39 -12.16
C GLU A 72 32.34 -10.28 -12.76
N GLU A 73 31.13 -10.08 -12.20
CA GLU A 73 30.17 -9.07 -12.65
C GLU A 73 30.36 -7.69 -12.00
N GLY A 74 31.37 -7.52 -11.14
CA GLY A 74 31.69 -6.25 -10.46
C GLY A 74 30.99 -6.07 -9.12
N THR A 75 30.80 -4.82 -8.69
CA THR A 75 30.11 -4.46 -7.44
C THR A 75 28.84 -3.69 -7.79
N VAL A 76 27.71 -4.01 -7.16
CA VAL A 76 26.46 -3.23 -7.21
C VAL A 76 26.18 -2.51 -5.91
#